data_AF-A0AAD7CK92-F1
#
_entry.id   AF-A0AAD7CK92-F1
#
_cell.length_a   1.000
_cell.length_b   1.000
_cell.length_c   1.000
_cell.angle_alpha   90.00
_cell.angle_beta   90.00
_cell.angle_gamma   90.00
#
_symmetry.space_group_name_H-M   'P 1'
#
loop_
_entity.id
_entity.type
_entity.pdbx_description
1 polymer ?
#
loop_
_entity_poly.entity_id
_entity_poly.type
_entity_poly.pdbx_seq_one_letter_code
_entity_poly.pdbx_strand_id
1 'polypeptide(L)'
;MKPDSTTIMELTPFCVGMQEHPSAPAERAKLTSLDGSAPLDPLSLHLSLRLAYTTGSAIGSLPPSTESCLAAFVVPNNVGLTAGARAWSKHAHRSQPQDTPTSEELEVKKKKAAEASAGWWGRASGPVAKINEGALELFWKVINSATWRNLHWLPHQVLVYEVRVADGYGMRWSQDRSKVDEDGAEGPEWIFRGFVEPMMEGGHEVGWRH
;
A
#
# COMPACT_ATOMS: atom_id res chain seq x y z
N MET A 1 20.74 -23.97 14.38
CA MET A 1 19.27 -23.96 14.50
C MET A 1 18.71 -23.72 13.10
N LYS A 2 17.95 -24.66 12.53
CA LYS A 2 17.25 -24.39 11.27
C LYS A 2 16.16 -23.37 11.55
N PRO A 3 16.02 -22.29 10.78
CA PRO A 3 14.88 -21.40 10.92
C PRO A 3 13.60 -22.21 10.72
N ASP A 4 12.63 -22.02 11.63
CA ASP A 4 11.31 -22.65 11.56
C ASP A 4 10.64 -22.28 10.23
N SER A 5 10.07 -23.28 9.54
CA SER A 5 9.35 -23.10 8.27
C SER A 5 8.19 -22.11 8.40
N THR A 6 7.67 -21.94 9.61
CA THR A 6 6.62 -20.97 9.96
C THR A 6 7.12 -19.52 9.83
N THR A 7 8.37 -19.25 10.20
CA THR A 7 8.98 -17.90 10.10
C THR A 7 9.32 -17.51 8.66
N ILE A 8 9.57 -18.48 7.76
CA ILE A 8 9.89 -18.21 6.35
C ILE A 8 8.63 -17.82 5.55
N MET A 9 7.46 -18.38 5.89
CA MET A 9 6.18 -17.98 5.29
C MET A 9 5.73 -16.58 5.74
N GLU A 10 6.09 -16.16 6.96
CA GLU A 10 5.74 -14.84 7.51
C GLU A 10 6.54 -13.67 6.90
N LEU A 11 7.55 -13.96 6.09
CA LEU A 11 8.50 -12.98 5.54
C LEU A 11 8.41 -12.80 4.02
N THR A 12 7.66 -13.65 3.33
CA THR A 12 7.50 -13.59 1.88
C THR A 12 6.33 -12.67 1.54
N PRO A 13 6.51 -11.62 0.71
CA PRO A 13 5.41 -10.77 0.30
C PRO A 13 4.26 -11.56 -0.31
N PHE A 14 3.04 -11.26 0.13
CA PHE A 14 1.83 -11.91 -0.34
C PHE A 14 0.67 -10.92 -0.48
N CYS A 15 -0.05 -11.00 -1.58
CA CYS A 15 -1.28 -10.26 -1.84
C CYS A 15 -2.10 -11.05 -2.86
N VAL A 16 -3.41 -11.19 -2.61
CA VAL A 16 -4.32 -11.87 -3.53
C VAL A 16 -4.26 -11.19 -4.90
N GLY A 17 -4.15 -12.00 -5.96
CA GLY A 17 -4.05 -11.52 -7.34
C GLY A 17 -2.71 -10.89 -7.72
N MET A 18 -1.69 -10.93 -6.84
CA MET A 18 -0.34 -10.44 -7.13
C MET A 18 0.69 -11.57 -7.04
N GLN A 19 1.69 -11.52 -7.90
CA GLN A 19 2.77 -12.50 -7.96
C GLN A 19 4.11 -11.79 -8.04
N GLU A 20 5.09 -12.32 -7.32
CA GLU A 20 6.49 -11.92 -7.49
C GLU A 20 7.05 -12.48 -8.81
N HIS A 21 8.23 -11.99 -9.20
CA HIS A 21 9.03 -12.54 -10.28
C HIS A 21 9.32 -14.03 -10.01
N PRO A 22 9.31 -14.92 -11.03
CA PRO A 22 9.49 -16.36 -10.83
C PRO A 22 10.78 -16.77 -10.10
N SER A 23 11.83 -15.95 -10.20
CA SER A 23 13.09 -16.21 -9.50
C SER A 23 13.09 -15.77 -8.02
N ALA A 24 12.10 -15.01 -7.56
CA ALA A 24 12.08 -14.44 -6.21
C ALA A 24 12.26 -15.50 -5.09
N PRO A 25 11.61 -16.69 -5.13
CA PRO A 25 11.84 -17.73 -4.13
C PRO A 25 13.29 -18.21 -4.08
N ALA A 26 13.92 -18.38 -5.24
CA ALA A 26 15.31 -18.81 -5.33
C ALA A 26 16.27 -17.72 -4.82
N GLU A 27 16.01 -16.45 -5.11
CA GLU A 27 16.82 -15.33 -4.61
C GLU A 27 16.68 -15.16 -3.08
N ARG A 28 15.47 -15.28 -2.53
CA ARG A 28 15.25 -15.25 -1.07
C ARG A 28 15.94 -16.41 -0.36
N ALA A 29 15.97 -17.60 -0.96
CA ALA A 29 16.67 -18.75 -0.38
C ALA A 29 18.19 -18.51 -0.23
N LYS A 30 18.80 -17.73 -1.13
CA LYS A 30 20.22 -17.35 -1.03
C LYS A 30 20.48 -16.46 0.19
N LEU A 31 19.56 -15.57 0.56
CA LEU A 31 19.72 -14.68 1.72
C LEU A 31 19.91 -15.43 3.04
N THR A 32 19.21 -16.56 3.22
CA THR A 32 19.31 -17.38 4.42
C THR A 32 20.70 -18.00 4.60
N SER A 33 21.49 -18.05 3.53
CA SER A 33 22.86 -18.59 3.53
C SER A 33 23.96 -17.52 3.58
N LEU A 34 23.60 -16.23 3.56
CA LEU A 34 24.58 -15.14 3.60
C LEU A 34 25.05 -14.91 5.04
N ASP A 35 26.36 -15.03 5.28
CA ASP A 35 26.99 -14.54 6.50
C ASP A 35 27.00 -13.00 6.47
N GLY A 36 26.44 -12.36 7.50
CA GLY A 36 26.18 -10.91 7.58
C GLY A 36 27.39 -9.98 7.62
N SER A 37 28.55 -10.41 7.11
CA SER A 37 29.81 -9.67 7.09
C SER A 37 30.09 -8.94 5.77
N ALA A 38 29.40 -9.30 4.67
CA ALA A 38 29.58 -8.69 3.36
C ALA A 38 28.45 -7.69 3.02
N PRO A 39 28.74 -6.59 2.29
CA PRO A 39 27.71 -5.71 1.76
C PRO A 39 26.73 -6.49 0.87
N LEU A 40 25.44 -6.34 1.11
CA LEU A 40 24.42 -6.96 0.27
C LEU A 40 24.43 -6.31 -1.11
N ASP A 41 24.35 -7.12 -2.17
CA ASP A 41 24.07 -6.61 -3.50
C ASP A 41 22.67 -5.95 -3.54
N PRO A 42 22.39 -5.09 -4.54
CA PRO A 42 21.13 -4.35 -4.60
C PRO A 42 19.86 -5.20 -4.52
N LEU A 43 19.85 -6.41 -5.10
CA LEU A 43 18.69 -7.29 -5.07
C LEU A 43 18.56 -7.96 -3.71
N SER A 44 19.67 -8.43 -3.14
CA SER A 44 19.68 -8.98 -1.79
C SER A 44 19.20 -7.97 -0.75
N LEU A 45 19.63 -6.71 -0.87
CA LEU A 45 19.13 -5.61 -0.03
C LEU A 45 17.61 -5.42 -0.20
N HIS A 46 17.11 -5.32 -1.45
CA HIS A 46 15.68 -5.17 -1.75
C HIS A 46 14.84 -6.28 -1.11
N LEU A 47 15.27 -7.53 -1.23
CA LEU A 47 14.61 -8.68 -0.66
C LEU A 47 14.68 -8.72 0.87
N SER A 48 15.81 -8.31 1.46
CA SER A 48 16.00 -8.21 2.92
C SER A 48 15.09 -7.15 3.55
N LEU A 49 14.78 -6.08 2.81
CA LEU A 49 13.79 -5.06 3.17
C LEU A 49 12.35 -5.55 3.00
N ARG A 50 12.14 -6.85 2.71
CA ARG A 50 10.83 -7.48 2.47
C ARG A 50 9.99 -6.74 1.45
N LEU A 51 10.65 -6.20 0.42
CA LEU A 51 9.96 -5.68 -0.75
C LEU A 51 9.65 -6.84 -1.69
N ALA A 52 8.49 -6.79 -2.30
CA ALA A 52 8.11 -7.65 -3.40
C ALA A 52 9.09 -7.42 -4.55
N TYR A 53 9.60 -8.50 -5.13
CA TYR A 53 10.38 -8.46 -6.33
C TYR A 53 9.47 -8.74 -7.52
N THR A 54 9.20 -7.73 -8.34
CA THR A 54 8.35 -7.81 -9.53
C THR A 54 9.10 -7.28 -10.75
N THR A 55 8.58 -7.52 -11.95
CA THR A 55 9.05 -6.82 -13.15
C THR A 55 8.93 -5.31 -12.95
N GLY A 56 10.02 -4.57 -13.14
CA GLY A 56 10.06 -3.12 -12.92
C GLY A 56 10.33 -2.68 -11.48
N SER A 57 10.63 -3.62 -10.55
CA SER A 57 11.08 -3.24 -9.21
C SER A 57 12.30 -2.32 -9.26
N ALA A 58 12.29 -1.31 -8.40
CA ALA A 58 13.34 -0.32 -8.29
C ALA A 58 14.54 -0.86 -7.47
N ILE A 59 15.16 -1.92 -7.97
CA ILE A 59 16.30 -2.56 -7.32
C ILE A 59 17.42 -1.53 -7.10
N GLY A 60 17.95 -1.47 -5.88
CA GLY A 60 18.95 -0.48 -5.46
C GLY A 60 18.37 0.83 -4.89
N SER A 61 17.05 1.01 -4.91
CA SER A 61 16.38 2.13 -4.21
C SER A 61 15.89 1.71 -2.83
N LEU A 62 15.87 2.67 -1.91
CA LEU A 62 15.31 2.47 -0.57
C LEU A 62 13.83 2.88 -0.52
N PRO A 63 12.97 2.11 0.16
CA PRO A 63 11.59 2.51 0.42
C PRO A 63 11.54 3.65 1.46
N PRO A 64 10.44 4.43 1.52
CA PRO A 64 10.24 5.38 2.60
C PRO A 64 10.16 4.68 3.96
N SER A 65 10.55 5.40 5.00
CA SER A 65 10.23 5.02 6.39
C SER A 65 8.72 5.16 6.63
N THR A 66 8.21 4.49 7.68
CA THR A 66 6.81 4.64 8.10
C THR A 66 6.52 6.09 8.47
N GLU A 67 7.48 6.78 9.07
CA GLU A 67 7.42 8.18 9.47
C GLU A 67 7.31 9.09 8.24
N SER A 68 8.10 8.83 7.18
CA SER A 68 8.00 9.55 5.92
C SER A 68 6.65 9.33 5.23
N CYS A 69 6.13 8.10 5.24
CA CYS A 69 4.79 7.79 4.74
C CYS A 69 3.71 8.55 5.52
N LEU A 70 3.82 8.58 6.85
CA LEU A 70 2.87 9.26 7.72
C LEU A 70 2.91 10.77 7.51
N ALA A 71 4.11 11.37 7.44
CA ALA A 71 4.30 12.80 7.19
C ALA A 71 3.58 13.23 5.91
N ALA A 72 3.81 12.51 4.81
CA ALA A 72 3.15 12.73 3.53
C ALA A 72 1.62 12.53 3.58
N PHE A 73 1.16 11.60 4.42
CA PHE A 73 -0.27 11.28 4.58
C PHE A 73 -1.03 12.36 5.37
N VAL A 74 -0.37 12.98 6.35
CA VAL A 74 -0.99 13.98 7.26
C VAL A 74 -0.86 15.43 6.79
N VAL A 75 -0.26 15.69 5.61
CA VAL A 75 -0.16 17.04 5.05
C VAL A 75 -1.56 17.68 4.91
N PRO A 76 -1.86 18.78 5.61
CA PRO A 76 -3.17 19.42 5.57
C PRO A 76 -3.36 20.24 4.29
N ASN A 77 -4.61 20.42 3.89
CA ASN A 77 -5.00 21.39 2.87
C ASN A 77 -5.62 22.66 3.50
N ASN A 78 -6.05 23.58 2.64
CA ASN A 78 -6.65 24.86 3.05
C ASN A 78 -7.94 24.74 3.88
N VAL A 79 -8.62 23.58 3.88
CA VAL A 79 -9.81 23.33 4.71
C VAL A 79 -9.52 22.42 5.91
N GLY A 80 -8.25 22.15 6.20
CA GLY A 80 -7.80 21.35 7.35
C GLY A 80 -7.91 19.83 7.17
N LEU A 81 -8.32 19.33 6.00
CA LEU A 81 -8.29 17.89 5.71
C LEU A 81 -6.88 17.46 5.31
N THR A 82 -6.42 16.35 5.87
CA THR A 82 -5.13 15.74 5.49
C THR A 82 -5.18 15.13 4.08
N ALA A 83 -4.03 14.91 3.45
CA ALA A 83 -3.94 14.23 2.15
C ALA A 83 -4.64 12.86 2.18
N GLY A 84 -4.42 12.09 3.25
CA GLY A 84 -5.11 10.84 3.55
C GLY A 84 -6.62 11.00 3.65
N ALA A 85 -7.10 11.94 4.46
CA ALA A 85 -8.53 12.20 4.64
C ALA A 85 -9.23 12.59 3.33
N ARG A 86 -8.59 13.44 2.52
CA ARG A 86 -9.13 13.84 1.21
C ARG A 86 -9.25 12.66 0.25
N ALA A 87 -8.23 11.81 0.21
CA ALA A 87 -8.28 10.60 -0.61
C ALA A 87 -9.38 9.66 -0.10
N TRP A 88 -9.50 9.51 1.22
CA TRP A 88 -10.50 8.63 1.82
C TRP A 88 -11.92 9.12 1.52
N SER A 89 -12.20 10.41 1.65
CA SER A 89 -13.50 10.99 1.28
C SER A 89 -13.89 10.73 -0.17
N LYS A 90 -12.92 10.61 -1.08
CA LYS A 90 -13.15 10.28 -2.50
C LYS A 90 -13.23 8.78 -2.77
N HIS A 91 -12.69 7.94 -1.90
CA HIS A 91 -12.46 6.52 -2.16
C HIS A 91 -13.37 5.60 -1.32
N ALA A 92 -13.91 6.09 -0.20
CA ALA A 92 -14.75 5.34 0.74
C ALA A 92 -15.89 4.53 0.09
N HIS A 93 -16.56 5.09 -0.92
CA HIS A 93 -17.70 4.44 -1.59
C HIS A 93 -17.32 3.28 -2.53
N ARG A 94 -16.02 3.09 -2.83
CA ARG A 94 -15.57 2.15 -3.88
C ARG A 94 -15.46 0.71 -3.41
N SER A 95 -15.44 0.50 -2.09
CA SER A 95 -15.37 -0.82 -1.47
C SER A 95 -16.73 -1.40 -1.06
N GLN A 96 -17.83 -0.76 -1.46
CA GLN A 96 -19.19 -1.19 -1.10
C GLN A 96 -19.63 -2.40 -1.95
N PRO A 97 -20.26 -3.43 -1.35
CA PRO A 97 -20.91 -4.50 -2.10
C PRO A 97 -22.01 -3.93 -3.01
N GLN A 98 -22.06 -4.35 -4.28
CA GLN A 98 -23.20 -4.07 -5.15
C GLN A 98 -24.34 -5.06 -4.83
N ASP A 99 -25.04 -4.86 -3.72
CA ASP A 99 -26.30 -5.57 -3.46
C ASP A 99 -27.47 -4.60 -3.58
N THR A 100 -28.26 -4.74 -4.65
CA THR A 100 -29.61 -4.18 -4.75
C THR A 100 -30.55 -4.98 -3.84
N PRO A 101 -31.10 -4.41 -2.76
CA PRO A 101 -32.09 -5.13 -1.96
C PRO A 101 -33.46 -4.99 -2.63
N THR A 102 -34.14 -6.11 -2.88
CA THR A 102 -35.58 -6.12 -3.12
C THR A 102 -36.33 -5.78 -1.82
N SER A 103 -37.50 -5.19 -1.99
CA SER A 103 -38.11 -4.19 -1.10
C SER A 103 -38.76 -4.67 0.20
N GLU A 104 -38.45 -5.84 0.77
CA GLU A 104 -39.31 -6.42 1.83
C GLU A 104 -38.67 -6.71 3.21
N GLU A 105 -37.38 -6.46 3.45
CA GLU A 105 -36.78 -6.72 4.79
C GLU A 105 -36.24 -5.47 5.50
N LEU A 106 -37.09 -4.45 5.65
CA LEU A 106 -36.87 -3.30 6.53
C LEU A 106 -37.69 -3.59 7.81
N GLU A 107 -37.11 -3.80 9.00
CA GLU A 107 -36.89 -2.69 9.93
C GLU A 107 -35.94 -3.01 11.11
N VAL A 108 -35.37 -4.21 11.26
CA VAL A 108 -34.58 -4.56 12.46
C VAL A 108 -33.05 -4.32 12.30
N LYS A 109 -32.55 -4.05 11.09
CA LYS A 109 -31.09 -4.06 10.78
C LYS A 109 -30.38 -2.69 10.74
N LYS A 110 -30.93 -1.59 11.29
CA LYS A 110 -30.38 -0.22 11.05
C LYS A 110 -28.93 0.03 11.54
N LYS A 111 -28.43 -0.68 12.56
CA LYS A 111 -27.04 -0.48 13.06
C LYS A 111 -26.02 -1.43 12.41
N LYS A 112 -26.37 -2.70 12.19
CA LYS A 112 -25.53 -3.68 11.48
C LYS A 112 -25.46 -3.44 9.96
N ALA A 113 -26.51 -2.89 9.34
CA ALA A 113 -26.52 -2.58 7.91
C ALA A 113 -25.66 -1.34 7.55
N ALA A 114 -25.49 -0.40 8.48
CA ALA A 114 -24.62 0.76 8.28
C ALA A 114 -23.14 0.37 8.24
N GLU A 115 -22.74 -0.64 9.03
CA GLU A 115 -21.39 -1.20 9.01
C GLU A 115 -21.17 -2.12 7.80
N ALA A 116 -22.18 -2.92 7.42
CA ALA A 116 -22.11 -3.78 6.24
C ALA A 116 -22.11 -3.01 4.89
N SER A 117 -22.71 -1.81 4.84
CA SER A 117 -22.78 -0.98 3.62
C SER A 117 -21.62 0.00 3.44
N ALA A 118 -20.72 0.13 4.42
CA ALA A 118 -19.62 1.10 4.35
C ALA A 118 -18.41 0.60 3.53
N GLY A 119 -18.39 -0.68 3.17
CA GLY A 119 -17.27 -1.31 2.47
C GLY A 119 -15.99 -1.40 3.33
N TRP A 120 -14.91 -1.94 2.76
CA TRP A 120 -13.63 -2.13 3.45
C TRP A 120 -13.03 -0.82 4.01
N TRP A 121 -13.18 0.29 3.28
CA TRP A 121 -12.67 1.61 3.66
C TRP A 121 -13.53 2.31 4.71
N GLY A 122 -14.73 1.83 5.00
CA GLY A 122 -15.66 2.52 5.88
C GLY A 122 -16.16 3.84 5.28
N ARG A 123 -16.77 4.69 6.12
CA ARG A 123 -17.43 5.94 5.70
C ARG A 123 -16.69 7.18 6.20
N ALA A 124 -16.22 7.99 5.27
CA ALA A 124 -15.68 9.32 5.55
C ALA A 124 -16.82 10.35 5.71
N SER A 125 -17.28 10.57 6.94
CA SER A 125 -18.34 11.56 7.21
C SER A 125 -18.21 12.21 8.58
N GLY A 126 -18.74 13.44 8.72
CA GLY A 126 -18.72 14.21 9.95
C GLY A 126 -17.77 15.41 9.89
N PRO A 127 -17.44 16.02 11.04
CA PRO A 127 -16.51 17.15 11.11
C PRO A 127 -15.12 16.80 10.58
N VAL A 128 -14.38 17.80 10.07
CA VAL A 128 -13.02 17.64 9.53
C VAL A 128 -12.09 16.86 10.47
N ALA A 129 -12.12 17.16 11.78
CA ALA A 129 -11.35 16.45 12.78
C ALA A 129 -11.64 14.95 12.81
N LYS A 130 -12.93 14.56 12.74
CA LYS A 130 -13.35 13.16 12.73
C LYS A 130 -12.95 12.43 11.45
N ILE A 131 -13.00 13.11 10.31
CA ILE A 131 -12.53 12.53 9.04
C ILE A 131 -11.00 12.32 9.09
N ASN A 132 -10.25 13.27 9.66
CA ASN A 132 -8.80 13.13 9.82
C ASN A 132 -8.43 12.00 10.79
N GLU A 133 -9.13 11.88 11.93
CA GLU A 133 -8.96 10.78 12.89
C GLU A 133 -9.19 9.42 12.21
N GLY A 134 -10.33 9.25 11.52
CA GLY A 134 -10.63 7.99 10.83
C GLY A 134 -9.66 7.67 9.68
N ALA A 135 -9.16 8.69 8.98
CA ALA A 135 -8.12 8.49 7.96
C ALA A 135 -6.81 7.99 8.58
N LEU A 136 -6.44 8.49 9.76
CA LEU A 136 -5.25 8.04 10.48
C LEU A 136 -5.41 6.60 10.99
N GLU A 137 -6.60 6.23 11.46
CA GLU A 137 -6.91 4.84 11.80
C GLU A 137 -6.76 3.91 10.58
N LEU A 138 -7.21 4.33 9.40
CA LEU A 138 -7.01 3.59 8.15
C LEU A 138 -5.54 3.47 7.75
N PHE A 139 -4.75 4.54 7.95
CA PHE A 139 -3.31 4.48 7.71
C PHE A 139 -2.67 3.35 8.51
N TRP A 140 -2.92 3.31 9.82
CA TRP A 140 -2.37 2.27 10.70
C TRP A 140 -2.95 0.89 10.42
N LYS A 141 -4.25 0.80 10.07
CA LYS A 141 -4.88 -0.46 9.64
C LYS A 141 -4.12 -1.10 8.48
N VAL A 142 -3.77 -0.31 7.45
CA VAL A 142 -3.05 -0.79 6.27
C VAL A 142 -1.57 -1.04 6.58
N ILE A 143 -0.88 -0.10 7.23
CA ILE A 143 0.57 -0.23 7.52
C ILE A 143 0.86 -1.43 8.43
N ASN A 144 0.08 -1.62 9.48
CA ASN A 144 0.31 -2.71 10.44
C ASN A 144 -0.10 -4.08 9.91
N SER A 145 -1.01 -4.12 8.92
CA SER A 145 -1.49 -5.36 8.29
C SER A 145 -0.85 -5.59 6.92
N ALA A 146 0.22 -4.86 6.59
CA ALA A 146 0.86 -4.91 5.29
C ALA A 146 1.52 -6.26 5.05
N THR A 147 1.02 -6.99 4.04
CA THR A 147 1.62 -8.26 3.60
C THR A 147 2.33 -8.12 2.27
N TRP A 148 2.15 -7.00 1.58
CA TRP A 148 2.81 -6.70 0.31
C TRP A 148 3.31 -5.26 0.30
N ARG A 149 4.61 -5.11 0.03
CA ARG A 149 5.25 -3.80 -0.14
C ARG A 149 6.03 -3.84 -1.43
N ASN A 150 5.76 -2.94 -2.36
CA ASN A 150 6.46 -2.89 -3.63
C ASN A 150 7.06 -1.51 -3.87
N LEU A 151 8.25 -1.50 -4.46
CA LEU A 151 8.93 -0.29 -4.89
C LEU A 151 9.27 -0.47 -6.37
N HIS A 152 8.71 0.38 -7.23
CA HIS A 152 8.82 0.24 -8.68
C HIS A 152 8.91 1.58 -9.39
N TRP A 153 9.46 1.57 -10.60
CA TRP A 153 9.56 2.75 -11.44
C TRP A 153 8.38 2.85 -12.39
N LEU A 154 7.78 4.04 -12.46
CA LEU A 154 6.96 4.45 -13.59
C LEU A 154 7.82 5.22 -14.60
N PRO A 155 7.33 5.39 -15.85
CA PRO A 155 7.98 6.26 -16.82
C PRO A 155 8.27 7.66 -16.26
N HIS A 156 9.28 8.32 -16.82
CA HIS A 156 9.74 9.66 -16.40
C HIS A 156 10.34 9.71 -14.99
N GLN A 157 11.00 8.64 -14.55
CA GLN A 157 11.73 8.59 -13.27
C GLN A 157 10.85 8.84 -12.05
N VAL A 158 9.60 8.38 -12.09
CA VAL A 158 8.71 8.45 -10.93
C VAL A 158 8.85 7.15 -10.14
N LEU A 159 9.46 7.24 -8.97
CA LEU A 159 9.57 6.12 -8.04
C LEU A 159 8.27 6.00 -7.25
N VAL A 160 7.68 4.80 -7.23
CA VAL A 160 6.42 4.54 -6.53
C VAL A 160 6.64 3.49 -5.46
N TYR A 161 6.17 3.81 -4.26
CA TYR A 161 6.07 2.89 -3.14
C TYR A 161 4.61 2.55 -2.90
N GLU A 162 4.30 1.26 -2.89
CA GLU A 162 2.95 0.74 -2.70
C GLU A 162 2.95 -0.25 -1.54
N VAL A 163 1.96 -0.13 -0.65
CA VAL A 163 1.73 -1.03 0.47
C VAL A 163 0.31 -1.56 0.40
N ARG A 164 0.14 -2.88 0.49
CA ARG A 164 -1.16 -3.55 0.48
C ARG A 164 -1.27 -4.56 1.61
N VAL A 165 -2.50 -4.75 2.06
CA VAL A 165 -2.90 -5.90 2.88
C VAL A 165 -3.18 -7.11 1.98
N ALA A 166 -3.37 -8.28 2.58
CA ALA A 166 -3.55 -9.54 1.87
C ALA A 166 -4.69 -9.50 0.84
N ASP A 167 -5.81 -8.84 1.18
CA ASP A 167 -6.99 -8.70 0.31
C ASP A 167 -6.77 -7.76 -0.88
N GLY A 168 -5.63 -7.07 -0.96
CA GLY A 168 -5.28 -6.18 -2.07
C GLY A 168 -5.59 -4.71 -1.84
N TYR A 169 -6.33 -4.34 -0.79
CA TYR A 169 -6.48 -2.93 -0.40
C TYR A 169 -5.15 -2.34 0.04
N GLY A 170 -4.90 -1.08 -0.29
CA GLY A 170 -3.60 -0.48 0.00
C GLY A 170 -3.51 1.03 -0.13
N MET A 171 -2.28 1.50 -0.07
CA MET A 171 -1.88 2.90 -0.17
C MET A 171 -0.63 3.03 -1.02
N ARG A 172 -0.50 4.17 -1.69
CA ARG A 172 0.66 4.46 -2.53
C ARG A 172 1.22 5.87 -2.31
N TRP A 173 2.54 5.97 -2.41
CA TRP A 173 3.32 7.19 -2.39
C TRP A 173 4.21 7.25 -3.63
N SER A 174 4.64 8.44 -4.01
CA SER A 174 5.59 8.62 -5.11
C SER A 174 6.62 9.70 -4.84
N GLN A 175 7.78 9.57 -5.47
CA GLN A 175 8.80 10.60 -5.64
C GLN A 175 9.01 10.84 -7.13
N ASP A 176 8.94 12.09 -7.57
CA ASP A 176 9.39 12.48 -8.92
C ASP A 176 10.90 12.71 -8.87
N ARG A 177 11.67 11.81 -9.47
CA ARG A 177 13.14 11.90 -9.47
C ARG A 177 13.70 12.45 -10.79
N SER A 178 12.87 12.99 -11.66
CA SER A 178 13.32 13.58 -12.94
C SER A 178 14.17 14.84 -12.76
N LYS A 179 14.16 15.45 -11.56
CA LYS A 179 14.84 16.71 -11.24
C LYS A 179 15.86 16.60 -10.11
N VAL A 180 16.31 15.39 -9.78
CA VAL A 180 17.32 15.22 -8.74
C VAL A 180 18.68 15.53 -9.36
N ASP A 181 19.26 16.65 -8.96
CA ASP A 181 20.62 17.03 -9.33
C ASP A 181 21.62 16.02 -8.73
N GLU A 182 22.72 15.75 -9.43
CA GLU A 182 23.71 14.70 -9.11
C GLU A 182 24.46 14.91 -7.78
N ASP A 183 24.22 16.02 -7.08
CA ASP A 183 24.91 16.43 -5.86
C ASP A 183 24.25 15.88 -4.59
N GLY A 184 24.22 14.55 -4.44
CA GLY A 184 24.17 13.84 -3.15
C GLY A 184 23.08 14.20 -2.12
N ALA A 185 22.09 15.02 -2.48
CA ALA A 185 21.06 15.50 -1.58
C ALA A 185 20.03 14.41 -1.27
N GLU A 186 19.47 14.45 -0.08
CA GLU A 186 18.31 13.65 0.28
C GLU A 186 17.25 13.76 -0.84
N GLY A 187 16.78 12.61 -1.33
CA GLY A 187 15.82 12.58 -2.44
C GLY A 187 14.55 13.40 -2.14
N PRO A 188 13.78 13.78 -3.17
CA PRO A 188 12.60 14.63 -3.03
C PRO A 188 11.60 14.03 -2.05
N GLU A 189 10.81 14.84 -1.35
CA GLU A 189 9.87 14.31 -0.35
C GLU A 189 8.87 13.32 -0.98
N TRP A 190 8.52 12.28 -0.23
CA TRP A 190 7.47 11.35 -0.64
C TRP A 190 6.11 12.03 -0.63
N ILE A 191 5.33 11.84 -1.68
CA ILE A 191 3.98 12.41 -1.79
C ILE A 191 2.97 11.28 -1.70
N PHE A 192 1.99 11.39 -0.79
CA PHE A 192 0.87 10.45 -0.75
C PHE A 192 -0.01 10.61 -1.99
N ARG A 193 -0.23 9.52 -2.72
CA ARG A 193 -0.95 9.50 -4.01
C ARG A 193 -2.35 8.94 -3.90
N GLY A 194 -2.69 8.25 -2.82
CA GLY A 194 -4.03 7.76 -2.54
C GLY A 194 -4.08 6.29 -2.14
N PHE A 195 -5.30 5.83 -1.95
CA PHE A 195 -5.63 4.43 -1.70
C PHE A 195 -5.62 3.62 -2.98
N VAL A 196 -5.55 2.29 -2.84
CA VAL A 196 -5.53 1.35 -3.95
C VAL A 196 -6.49 0.20 -3.69
N GLU A 197 -7.31 -0.12 -4.67
CA GLU A 197 -8.25 -1.25 -4.64
C GLU A 197 -7.54 -2.58 -4.97
N PRO A 198 -8.12 -3.73 -4.59
CA PRO A 198 -7.66 -5.04 -5.02
C PRO A 198 -7.53 -5.14 -6.54
N MET A 199 -6.58 -5.95 -7.01
CA MET A 199 -6.40 -6.19 -8.44
C MET A 199 -7.68 -6.80 -9.03
N MET A 200 -8.15 -6.22 -10.13
CA MET A 200 -9.31 -6.70 -10.87
C MET A 200 -8.82 -7.29 -12.20
N GLU A 201 -9.18 -8.55 -12.46
CA GLU A 201 -8.91 -9.20 -13.74
C GLU A 201 -9.60 -8.40 -14.86
N GLY A 202 -8.87 -8.08 -15.94
CA GLY A 202 -9.38 -7.23 -17.02
C GLY A 202 -9.58 -5.75 -16.65
N GLY A 203 -9.08 -5.28 -15.49
CA GLY A 203 -9.25 -3.90 -15.02
C GLY A 203 -8.81 -2.82 -16.03
N HIS A 204 -7.84 -3.12 -16.89
CA HIS A 204 -7.41 -2.25 -17.99
C HIS A 204 -8.52 -1.98 -19.00
N GLU A 205 -9.32 -2.99 -19.31
CA GLU A 205 -10.35 -2.93 -20.33
C GLU A 205 -11.60 -2.19 -19.83
N VAL A 206 -11.83 -2.19 -18.51
CA VAL A 206 -12.96 -1.51 -17.86
C VAL A 206 -12.58 -0.19 -17.18
N GLY A 207 -11.36 0.31 -17.43
CA GLY A 207 -10.87 1.56 -16.86
C GLY A 207 -10.72 1.48 -15.35
N TRP A 208 -9.66 0.79 -14.90
CA TRP A 208 -9.18 0.65 -13.52
C TRP A 208 -9.88 1.59 -12.54
N ARG A 209 -10.63 1.04 -11.58
CA ARG A 209 -11.15 1.85 -10.47
C ARG A 209 -10.00 2.21 -9.52
N HIS A 210 -9.27 3.30 -9.83
CA HIS A 210 -8.27 3.92 -8.95
C HIS A 210 -8.89 4.75 -7.84
#